data_AF-Q86NB2-F1
#
_entry.id   AF-Q86NB2-F1
#
_cell.length_a   1.000
_cell.length_b   1.000
_cell.length_c   1.000
_cell.angle_alpha   90.00
_cell.angle_beta   90.00
_cell.angle_gamma   90.00
#
_symmetry.space_group_name_H-M   'P 1'
#
loop_
_entity.id
_entity.type
_entity.pdbx_description
1 polymer ?
#
loop_
_entity_poly.entity_id
_entity_poly.type
_entity_poly.pdbx_seq_one_letter_code
_entity_poly.pdbx_strand_id
1 'polypeptide(L)' 'DWVIAPEGYHAFFCEGECSFPIGNHVNATNHAIVQTI' A
#
# COMPACT_ATOMS: atom_id res chain seq x y z
N ASP A 1 -26.18 11.84 -1.46
CA ASP A 1 -26.66 10.71 -2.27
C ASP A 1 -26.05 10.69 -3.66
N TRP A 2 -24.87 10.08 -3.83
CA TRP A 2 -24.26 9.90 -5.16
C TRP A 2 -23.87 8.46 -5.47
N VAL A 3 -23.79 7.58 -4.46
CA VAL A 3 -23.58 6.14 -4.64
C VAL A 3 -24.94 5.44 -4.59
N ILE A 4 -25.35 4.83 -5.71
CA ILE A 4 -26.67 4.19 -5.87
C ILE A 4 -26.63 2.70 -5.49
N ALA A 5 -25.54 2.00 -5.83
CA ALA A 5 -25.24 0.62 -5.41
C ALA A 5 -23.79 0.27 -5.83
N PRO A 6 -23.12 -0.72 -5.20
CA PRO A 6 -23.53 -1.45 -3.99
C PRO A 6 -23.40 -0.58 -2.71
N GLU A 7 -24.03 -1.00 -1.61
CA GLU A 7 -23.96 -0.29 -0.32
C GLU A 7 -22.57 -0.34 0.33
N GLY A 8 -21.72 -1.26 -0.13
CA GLY A 8 -20.34 -1.39 0.33
C GLY A 8 -19.53 -2.29 -0.59
N TYR A 9 -18.22 -2.26 -0.44
CA TYR A 9 -17.27 -3.12 -1.14
C TYR A 9 -16.05 -3.39 -0.27
N HIS A 10 -15.30 -4.44 -0.59
CA HIS A 10 -14.02 -4.72 0.06
C HIS A 10 -12.97 -3.73 -0.43
N ALA A 11 -12.72 -2.68 0.34
CA ALA A 11 -11.73 -1.66 0.00
C ALA A 11 -10.29 -2.15 0.21
N PHE A 12 -10.10 -3.17 1.06
CA PHE A 12 -8.81 -3.65 1.55
C PHE A 12 -7.99 -2.52 2.21
N PHE A 13 -6.84 -2.88 2.77
CA PHE A 13 -5.94 -1.96 3.45
C PHE A 13 -4.53 -2.54 3.45
N CYS A 14 -3.53 -1.68 3.30
CA CYS A 14 -2.12 -2.06 3.42
C CYS A 14 -1.61 -1.64 4.79
N GLU A 15 -1.04 -2.58 5.54
CA GLU A 15 -0.51 -2.36 6.88
C GLU A 15 0.88 -2.98 7.05
N GLY A 16 1.65 -2.45 8.02
CA GLY A 16 3.00 -2.90 8.32
C GLY A 16 4.06 -1.82 8.11
N GLU A 17 5.29 -2.15 8.45
CA GLU A 17 6.45 -1.26 8.27
C GLU A 17 7.27 -1.63 7.03
N CYS A 18 7.85 -0.63 6.38
CA CYS A 18 8.77 -0.82 5.26
C CYS A 18 10.23 -0.81 5.75
N SER A 19 10.66 -1.86 6.46
CA SER A 19 12.02 -1.97 6.99
C SER A 19 13.04 -2.37 5.92
N PHE A 20 14.28 -1.90 6.05
CA PHE A 20 15.38 -2.31 5.17
C PHE A 20 15.90 -3.72 5.52
N PRO A 21 16.17 -4.60 4.53
CA PRO A 21 15.91 -4.43 3.09
C PRO A 21 14.42 -4.62 2.75
N ILE A 22 13.85 -3.69 1.97
CA ILE A 22 12.45 -3.79 1.55
C ILE A 22 12.26 -5.05 0.70
N GLY A 23 11.25 -5.86 1.02
CA GLY A 23 10.99 -7.12 0.33
C GLY A 23 10.65 -6.95 -1.16
N ASN A 24 11.08 -7.90 -1.99
CA ASN A 24 10.86 -7.86 -3.46
C ASN A 24 9.38 -7.84 -3.87
N HIS A 25 8.46 -8.27 -3.01
CA HIS A 25 7.03 -8.31 -3.29
C HIS A 25 6.34 -6.95 -3.15
N VAL A 26 7.01 -5.94 -2.58
CA VAL A 26 6.43 -4.63 -2.26
C VAL A 26 6.64 -3.60 -3.40
N ASN A 27 7.27 -3.99 -4.52
CA ASN A 27 7.52 -3.14 -5.69
C ASN A 27 7.98 -1.70 -5.34
N ALA A 28 8.95 -1.60 -4.43
CA ALA A 28 9.40 -0.31 -3.90
C ALA A 28 10.04 0.56 -4.98
N THR A 29 9.78 1.87 -4.92
CA THR A 29 10.45 2.85 -5.78
C THR A 29 11.89 3.08 -5.31
N ASN A 30 12.76 3.52 -6.22
CA ASN A 30 14.13 3.92 -5.87
C ASN A 30 14.16 4.97 -4.76
N HIS A 31 13.21 5.92 -4.79
CA HIS A 31 13.08 6.93 -3.73
C HIS A 31 12.73 6.30 -2.38
N ALA A 32 11.78 5.37 -2.33
CA ALA A 32 11.42 4.67 -1.10
C ALA A 32 12.59 3.84 -0.55
N ILE A 33 13.34 3.14 -1.40
CA ILE A 33 14.53 2.38 -0.99
C ILE A 33 15.56 3.33 -0.36
N VAL A 34 15.87 4.46 -1.01
CA VAL A 34 16.84 5.45 -0.51
C VAL A 34 16.36 6.16 0.77
N GLN A 35 15.05 6.27 1.00
CA GLN A 35 14.54 6.83 2.26
C GLN A 35 14.65 5.87 3.45
N THR A 36 14.73 4.56 3.19
CA THR A 36 14.79 3.52 4.24
C THR A 36 16.21 3.09 4.62
N ILE A 37 17.22 3.55 3.89
CA ILE A 37 18.64 3.39 4.22
C ILE A 37 19.13 4.51 5.13
#